data_AF-A0A455UG85-F1
#
_entry.id   AF-A0A455UG85-F1
#
_cell.length_a   1.000
_cell.length_b   1.000
_cell.length_c   1.000
_cell.angle_alpha   90.00
_cell.angle_beta   90.00
_cell.angle_gamma   90.00
#
_symmetry.space_group_name_H-M   'P 1'
#
loop_
_entity.id
_entity.type
_entity.pdbx_description
1 polymer ?
#
loop_
_entity_poly.entity_id
_entity_poly.type
_entity_poly.pdbx_seq_one_letter_code
_entity_poly.pdbx_strand_id
1 'polypeptide(L)'
;MTQLQYYDGEHSHGASYLEIAEFLSNQGAQTKADLVQLWRRIVFNIAVSNTDDHLRNHGFLLTDKGWKLSPAYDLNPIVGKQGLHLNITDTDNALDYQLAFEVQDFFRLTETEAMQIYDEGFKCREPVAIGCTAIRHQPSRANHEARGL
;
A
#
# COMPACT_ATOMS: atom_id res chain seq x y z
N MET A 1 1.58 -14.32 -20.63
CA MET A 1 2.80 -14.65 -19.87
C MET A 1 3.17 -13.38 -19.12
N THR A 2 2.97 -13.36 -17.80
CA THR A 2 3.43 -12.23 -16.99
C THR A 2 4.92 -12.42 -16.69
N GLN A 3 5.62 -11.32 -16.44
CA GLN A 3 7.07 -11.34 -16.25
C GLN A 3 7.53 -12.03 -14.96
N LEU A 4 6.57 -12.38 -14.09
CA LEU A 4 6.74 -13.17 -12.87
C LEU A 4 6.50 -14.68 -13.09
N GLN A 5 6.46 -15.14 -14.35
CA GLN A 5 6.19 -16.54 -14.71
C GLN A 5 4.84 -17.11 -14.26
N TYR A 6 3.90 -16.28 -13.80
CA TYR A 6 2.52 -16.71 -13.56
C TYR A 6 1.70 -16.69 -14.86
N TYR A 7 0.93 -17.76 -15.07
CA TYR A 7 -0.19 -17.78 -16.01
C TYR A 7 -1.36 -17.06 -15.35
N ASP A 8 -1.94 -16.08 -16.05
CA ASP A 8 -3.24 -15.51 -15.70
C ASP A 8 -4.32 -16.59 -15.96
N GLY A 9 -4.50 -17.43 -14.96
CA GLY A 9 -5.53 -18.46 -14.77
C GLY A 9 -5.68 -18.71 -13.26
N GLU A 10 -6.49 -19.68 -12.84
CA GLU A 10 -6.83 -20.08 -11.44
C GLU A 10 -5.64 -20.19 -10.43
N HIS A 11 -4.40 -19.99 -10.87
CA HIS A 11 -3.19 -19.94 -10.05
C HIS A 11 -2.82 -18.55 -9.51
N SER A 12 -3.52 -17.46 -9.89
CA SER A 12 -3.30 -16.12 -9.27
C SER A 12 -3.97 -15.97 -7.90
N HIS A 13 -4.75 -16.96 -7.46
CA HIS A 13 -5.30 -17.03 -6.11
C HIS A 13 -4.15 -17.17 -5.09
N GLY A 14 -3.60 -16.06 -4.62
CA GLY A 14 -2.54 -16.00 -3.63
C GLY A 14 -1.34 -15.11 -3.99
N ALA A 15 -1.30 -14.54 -5.20
CA ALA A 15 -0.23 -13.60 -5.54
C ALA A 15 -0.28 -12.35 -4.64
N SER A 16 0.88 -11.86 -4.22
CA SER A 16 0.97 -10.79 -3.22
C SER A 16 1.83 -9.62 -3.67
N TYR A 17 1.61 -8.48 -3.03
CA TYR A 17 2.50 -7.32 -3.17
C TYR A 17 3.93 -7.63 -2.71
N LEU A 18 4.12 -8.62 -1.83
CA LEU A 18 5.42 -9.04 -1.33
C LEU A 18 6.27 -9.67 -2.45
N GLU A 19 5.67 -10.46 -3.35
CA GLU A 19 6.38 -11.03 -4.50
C GLU A 19 6.90 -9.92 -5.45
N ILE A 20 6.10 -8.88 -5.67
CA ILE A 20 6.50 -7.71 -6.48
C ILE A 20 7.65 -6.95 -5.77
N ALA A 21 7.55 -6.77 -4.45
CA ALA A 21 8.56 -6.11 -3.65
C ALA A 21 9.88 -6.91 -3.59
N GLU A 22 9.81 -8.24 -3.54
CA GLU A 22 10.96 -9.14 -3.62
C GLU A 22 11.64 -9.03 -4.99
N PHE A 23 10.88 -9.05 -6.08
CA PHE A 23 11.41 -8.85 -7.43
C PHE A 23 12.16 -7.51 -7.57
N LEU A 24 11.56 -6.42 -7.09
CA LEU A 24 12.19 -5.09 -7.08
C LEU A 24 13.41 -5.03 -6.16
N SER A 25 13.42 -5.80 -5.07
CA SER A 25 14.56 -5.88 -4.16
C SER A 25 15.75 -6.61 -4.79
N ASN A 26 15.48 -7.65 -5.58
CA ASN A 26 16.50 -8.49 -6.17
C ASN A 26 17.04 -7.96 -7.51
N GLN A 27 16.17 -7.31 -8.31
CA GLN A 27 16.50 -6.94 -9.69
C GLN A 27 16.24 -5.46 -10.02
N GLY A 28 15.90 -4.65 -9.01
CA GLY A 28 15.52 -3.25 -9.20
C GLY A 28 16.70 -2.31 -9.47
N ALA A 29 16.54 -1.41 -10.43
CA ALA A 29 17.49 -0.34 -10.71
C ALA A 29 17.40 0.84 -9.72
N GLN A 30 16.26 0.98 -9.04
CA GLN A 30 15.97 2.07 -8.08
C GLN A 30 15.12 1.58 -6.90
N THR A 31 15.41 0.37 -6.40
CA THR A 31 14.62 -0.39 -5.42
C THR A 31 13.94 0.45 -4.35
N LYS A 32 14.65 1.31 -3.62
CA LYS A 32 14.04 2.11 -2.53
C LYS A 32 12.86 2.96 -3.03
N ALA A 33 13.03 3.65 -4.16
CA ALA A 33 11.98 4.51 -4.70
C ALA A 33 10.79 3.69 -5.22
N ASP A 34 11.06 2.54 -5.85
CA ASP A 34 10.01 1.68 -6.39
C ASP A 34 9.21 0.96 -5.28
N LEU A 35 9.85 0.54 -4.19
CA LEU A 35 9.18 -0.04 -3.02
C LEU A 35 8.25 0.98 -2.35
N VAL A 36 8.71 2.22 -2.16
CA VAL A 36 7.88 3.32 -1.64
C VAL A 36 6.66 3.56 -2.54
N GLN A 37 6.84 3.54 -3.86
CA GLN A 37 5.74 3.70 -4.81
C GLN A 37 4.78 2.52 -4.80
N LEU A 38 5.28 1.30 -4.67
CA LEU A 38 4.46 0.10 -4.60
C LEU A 38 3.60 0.10 -3.33
N TRP A 39 4.17 0.42 -2.17
CA TRP A 39 3.42 0.55 -0.92
C TRP A 39 2.35 1.65 -1.00
N ARG A 40 2.67 2.80 -1.61
CA ARG A 40 1.69 3.87 -1.88
C ARG A 40 0.52 3.37 -2.73
N ARG A 41 0.72 2.44 -3.67
CA ARG A 41 -0.37 1.83 -4.45
C ARG A 41 -1.28 0.96 -3.60
N ILE A 42 -0.73 0.21 -2.64
CA ILE A 42 -1.54 -0.59 -1.70
C ILE A 42 -2.51 0.34 -0.95
N VAL A 43 -1.97 1.39 -0.32
CA VAL A 43 -2.78 2.38 0.42
C VAL A 43 -3.81 3.04 -0.48
N PHE A 44 -3.43 3.43 -1.69
CA PHE A 44 -4.35 4.03 -2.66
C PHE A 44 -5.47 3.06 -3.06
N ASN A 45 -5.13 1.81 -3.39
CA ASN A 45 -6.09 0.78 -3.79
C ASN A 45 -7.09 0.46 -2.67
N ILE A 46 -6.64 0.41 -1.41
CA ILE A 46 -7.54 0.32 -0.24
C ILE A 46 -8.47 1.55 -0.20
N ALA A 47 -7.91 2.75 -0.32
CA ALA A 47 -8.65 4.00 -0.19
C ALA A 47 -9.76 4.19 -1.23
N VAL A 48 -9.54 3.73 -2.47
CA VAL A 48 -10.54 3.82 -3.55
C VAL A 48 -11.27 2.50 -3.83
N SER A 49 -11.00 1.45 -3.05
CA SER A 49 -11.54 0.11 -3.30
C SER A 49 -11.26 -0.38 -4.73
N ASN A 50 -10.03 -0.17 -5.21
CA ASN A 50 -9.58 -0.71 -6.50
C ASN A 50 -9.28 -2.21 -6.34
N THR A 51 -10.31 -3.03 -6.53
CA THR A 51 -10.27 -4.49 -6.31
C THR A 51 -9.98 -5.29 -7.58
N ASP A 52 -9.48 -4.61 -8.61
CA ASP A 52 -9.06 -5.19 -9.89
C ASP A 52 -7.53 -5.11 -10.08
N ASP A 53 -6.77 -4.95 -8.99
CA ASP A 53 -5.32 -4.74 -8.95
C ASP A 53 -4.50 -6.02 -9.20
N HIS A 54 -4.79 -6.75 -10.27
CA HIS A 54 -4.08 -7.98 -10.65
C HIS A 54 -2.58 -7.76 -10.89
N LEU A 55 -1.75 -8.81 -10.78
CA LEU A 55 -0.30 -8.76 -11.09
C LEU A 55 0.00 -8.10 -12.45
N ARG A 56 -0.81 -8.35 -13.48
CA ARG A 56 -0.64 -7.76 -14.83
C ARG A 56 -0.78 -6.23 -14.87
N ASN A 57 -1.43 -5.64 -13.86
CA ASN A 57 -1.60 -4.18 -13.71
C ASN A 57 -0.35 -3.53 -13.09
N HIS A 58 0.66 -4.33 -12.73
CA HIS A 58 1.96 -3.88 -12.23
C HIS A 58 3.05 -4.16 -13.27
N GLY A 59 3.31 -3.17 -14.12
CA GLY A 59 4.33 -3.25 -15.16
C GLY A 59 5.74 -2.89 -14.66
N PHE A 60 6.74 -3.32 -15.42
CA PHE A 60 8.14 -2.98 -15.19
C PHE A 60 8.82 -2.50 -16.49
N LEU A 61 9.76 -1.58 -16.35
CA LEU A 61 10.57 -1.03 -17.43
C LEU A 61 12.02 -1.52 -17.27
N LEU A 62 12.58 -2.15 -18.30
CA LEU A 62 13.98 -2.57 -18.29
C LEU A 62 14.90 -1.38 -18.55
N THR A 63 15.91 -1.22 -17.73
CA THR A 63 17.01 -0.26 -17.92
C THR A 63 18.36 -0.98 -17.98
N ASP A 64 19.41 -0.23 -18.31
CA ASP A 64 20.80 -0.67 -18.23
C ASP A 64 21.23 -1.11 -16.82
N LYS A 65 20.54 -0.62 -15.78
CA LYS A 65 20.84 -0.87 -14.36
C LYS A 65 19.91 -1.88 -13.69
N GLY A 66 18.94 -2.44 -14.43
CA GLY A 66 17.92 -3.35 -13.90
C GLY A 66 16.49 -2.87 -14.16
N TRP A 67 15.53 -3.44 -13.45
CA TRP A 67 14.11 -3.15 -13.63
C TRP A 67 13.65 -1.95 -12.82
N LYS A 68 12.74 -1.15 -13.39
CA LYS A 68 12.04 -0.08 -12.69
C LYS A 68 10.56 -0.39 -12.66
N LEU A 69 9.90 -0.11 -11.55
CA LEU A 69 8.43 -0.11 -11.52
C LEU A 69 7.91 0.92 -12.53
N SER A 70 7.00 0.51 -13.42
CA SER A 70 6.37 1.44 -14.36
C SER A 70 5.49 2.45 -13.60
N PRO A 71 5.07 3.58 -14.20
CA PRO A 71 3.94 4.35 -13.67
C PRO A 71 2.71 3.47 -13.43
N ALA A 72 1.83 3.87 -12.52
CA ALA A 72 0.56 3.17 -12.29
C ALA A 72 -0.38 3.37 -13.49
N TYR A 73 -1.10 2.33 -13.87
CA TYR A 73 -2.09 2.33 -14.95
C TYR A 73 -3.23 1.37 -14.58
N ASP A 74 -4.33 1.43 -15.32
CA ASP A 74 -5.51 0.55 -15.13
C ASP A 74 -6.06 0.56 -13.69
N LEU A 75 -6.25 1.76 -13.14
CA LEU A 75 -6.85 1.97 -11.82
C LEU A 75 -8.37 2.10 -11.99
N ASN A 76 -9.11 1.09 -11.55
CA ASN A 76 -10.57 1.02 -11.74
C ASN A 76 -11.29 0.78 -10.40
N PRO A 77 -11.73 1.84 -9.69
CA PRO A 77 -12.48 1.72 -8.45
C PRO A 77 -13.76 0.89 -8.63
N ILE A 78 -13.95 -0.14 -7.81
CA ILE A 78 -15.16 -0.98 -7.84
C ILE A 78 -15.84 -0.93 -6.48
N VAL A 79 -17.08 -0.46 -6.46
CA VAL A 79 -17.91 -0.45 -5.25
C VAL A 79 -18.41 -1.86 -4.91
N GLY A 80 -18.50 -2.17 -3.63
CA GLY A 80 -19.17 -3.38 -3.13
C GLY A 80 -18.30 -4.63 -3.02
N LYS A 81 -17.00 -4.57 -3.34
CA LYS A 81 -16.05 -5.64 -3.01
C LYS A 81 -15.39 -5.39 -1.64
N GLN A 82 -14.92 -6.46 -1.01
CA GLN A 82 -14.40 -6.44 0.38
C GLN A 82 -12.88 -6.60 0.49
N GLY A 83 -12.18 -6.87 -0.61
CA GLY A 83 -10.73 -7.04 -0.63
C GLY A 83 -10.14 -6.75 -1.99
N LEU A 84 -8.84 -6.47 -2.01
CA LEU A 84 -8.02 -6.36 -3.20
C LEU A 84 -7.93 -7.69 -3.94
N HIS A 85 -7.50 -7.68 -5.20
CA HIS A 85 -7.20 -8.90 -5.91
C HIS A 85 -5.90 -9.54 -5.41
N LEU A 86 -4.85 -8.74 -5.18
CA LEU A 86 -3.59 -9.21 -4.61
C LEU A 86 -3.64 -9.23 -3.08
N ASN A 87 -2.95 -10.20 -2.49
CA ASN A 87 -2.72 -10.19 -1.04
C ASN A 87 -1.76 -9.05 -0.67
N ILE A 88 -2.13 -8.33 0.40
CA ILE A 88 -1.31 -7.31 1.05
C ILE A 88 -0.24 -7.99 1.90
N THR A 89 -0.66 -8.97 2.70
CA THR A 89 0.24 -9.89 3.41
C THR A 89 0.46 -11.14 2.56
N ASP A 90 0.99 -12.23 3.13
CA ASP A 90 1.06 -13.51 2.42
C ASP A 90 -0.33 -14.10 2.11
N THR A 91 -1.34 -13.80 2.94
CA THR A 91 -2.65 -14.48 2.86
C THR A 91 -3.87 -13.57 2.95
N ASP A 92 -3.70 -12.29 3.28
CA ASP A 92 -4.81 -11.36 3.51
C ASP A 92 -4.79 -10.20 2.52
N ASN A 93 -5.96 -9.89 1.97
CA ASN A 93 -6.21 -8.86 0.97
C ASN A 93 -7.37 -7.93 1.37
N ALA A 94 -7.82 -7.94 2.64
CA ALA A 94 -8.92 -7.09 3.07
C ALA A 94 -8.63 -5.60 2.83
N LEU A 95 -9.68 -4.80 2.65
CA LEU A 95 -9.58 -3.35 2.54
C LEU A 95 -9.27 -2.69 3.91
N ASP A 96 -8.16 -3.10 4.53
CA ASP A 96 -7.71 -2.69 5.86
C ASP A 96 -6.29 -2.13 5.78
N TYR A 97 -6.13 -0.87 6.20
CA TYR A 97 -4.82 -0.22 6.24
C TYR A 97 -3.87 -0.86 7.24
N GLN A 98 -4.37 -1.52 8.29
CA GLN A 98 -3.52 -2.19 9.26
C GLN A 98 -2.66 -3.28 8.61
N LEU A 99 -3.21 -3.99 7.61
CA LEU A 99 -2.46 -4.96 6.82
C LEU A 99 -1.31 -4.32 6.04
N ALA A 100 -1.51 -3.10 5.51
CA ALA A 100 -0.46 -2.37 4.81
C ALA A 100 0.67 -1.92 5.77
N PHE A 101 0.31 -1.50 6.99
CA PHE A 101 1.29 -1.15 8.03
C PHE A 101 2.06 -2.36 8.55
N GLU A 102 1.42 -3.53 8.65
CA GLU A 102 2.07 -4.78 9.08
C GLU A 102 3.26 -5.16 8.19
N VAL A 103 3.14 -4.91 6.88
CA VAL A 103 4.18 -5.26 5.89
C VAL A 103 5.12 -4.11 5.53
N GLN A 104 5.00 -2.92 6.15
CA GLN A 104 5.73 -1.71 5.75
C GLN A 104 7.26 -1.91 5.72
N ASP A 105 7.80 -2.71 6.65
CA ASP A 105 9.23 -2.97 6.77
C ASP A 105 9.76 -3.75 5.55
N PHE A 106 8.92 -4.58 4.93
CA PHE A 106 9.23 -5.29 3.70
C PHE A 106 9.44 -4.33 2.52
N PHE A 107 8.77 -3.17 2.55
CA PHE A 107 8.95 -2.07 1.60
C PHE A 107 10.04 -1.08 2.02
N ARG A 108 10.77 -1.37 3.12
CA ARG A 108 11.85 -0.56 3.68
C ARG A 108 11.38 0.83 4.10
N LEU A 109 10.14 0.92 4.58
CA LEU A 109 9.56 2.13 5.14
C LEU A 109 9.66 2.10 6.66
N THR A 110 10.06 3.22 7.25
CA THR A 110 9.82 3.45 8.68
C THR A 110 8.35 3.78 8.93
N GLU A 111 7.89 3.57 10.17
CA GLU A 111 6.53 3.97 10.58
C GLU A 111 6.22 5.44 10.28
N THR A 112 7.22 6.32 10.40
CA THR A 112 7.05 7.76 10.09
C THR A 112 6.82 7.99 8.60
N GLU A 113 7.58 7.32 7.73
CA GLU A 113 7.43 7.44 6.27
C GLU A 113 6.09 6.83 5.81
N ALA A 114 5.71 5.66 6.34
CA ALA A 114 4.43 5.02 6.06
C ALA A 114 3.25 5.90 6.47
N MET A 115 3.30 6.49 7.68
CA MET A 115 2.27 7.42 8.16
C MET A 115 2.14 8.66 7.27
N GLN A 116 3.25 9.23 6.80
CA GLN A 116 3.21 10.38 5.88
C GLN A 116 2.49 10.04 4.57
N ILE A 117 2.77 8.88 3.99
CA ILE A 117 2.14 8.42 2.75
C ILE A 117 0.66 8.12 2.99
N TYR A 118 0.32 7.51 4.13
CA TYR A 118 -1.06 7.29 4.55
C TYR A 118 -1.83 8.62 4.61
N ASP A 119 -1.31 9.63 5.32
CA ASP A 119 -1.94 10.94 5.46
C ASP A 119 -2.15 11.66 4.12
N GLU A 120 -1.26 11.48 3.14
CA GLU A 120 -1.45 11.97 1.77
C GLU A 120 -2.70 11.36 1.11
N GLY A 121 -2.92 10.06 1.29
CA GLY A 121 -4.10 9.37 0.78
C GLY A 121 -5.41 9.85 1.41
N PHE A 122 -5.39 10.18 2.71
CA PHE A 122 -6.56 10.71 3.41
C PHE A 122 -6.94 12.12 2.96
N LYS A 123 -5.95 12.95 2.62
CA LYS A 123 -6.22 14.27 2.02
C LYS A 123 -6.99 14.18 0.71
N CYS A 124 -6.86 13.09 -0.05
CA CYS A 124 -7.60 12.88 -1.29
C CYS A 124 -9.08 12.46 -1.08
N ARG A 125 -9.50 12.14 0.15
CA ARG A 125 -10.88 11.73 0.49
C ARG A 125 -11.75 12.87 1.04
N GLU A 126 -11.14 13.98 1.46
CA GLU A 126 -11.89 15.18 1.85
C GLU A 126 -12.51 15.82 0.59
N PRO A 127 -13.83 16.00 0.51
CA PRO A 127 -14.41 16.84 -0.52
C PRO A 127 -13.83 18.25 -0.34
N VAL A 128 -13.45 18.92 -1.42
CA VAL A 128 -12.96 20.31 -1.42
C VAL A 128 -14.03 21.21 -0.78
N ALA A 129 -13.96 21.41 0.54
CA ALA A 129 -14.82 22.30 1.30
C ALA A 129 -14.14 22.69 2.62
N ILE A 130 -13.49 23.85 2.60
CA ILE A 130 -13.44 24.85 3.69
C ILE A 130 -13.09 24.30 5.09
N GLY A 131 -11.79 24.28 5.36
CA GLY A 131 -11.12 24.48 6.66
C GLY A 131 -11.75 23.94 7.94
N CYS A 132 -11.13 22.93 8.56
CA CYS A 132 -10.98 22.88 10.02
C CYS A 132 -9.92 21.86 10.49
N THR A 133 -8.90 22.38 11.18
CA THR A 133 -8.22 21.87 12.39
C THR A 133 -7.74 20.40 12.46
N ALA A 134 -6.40 20.29 12.48
CA ALA A 134 -5.59 19.13 12.82
C ALA A 134 -6.14 18.22 13.93
N ILE A 135 -6.29 16.94 13.60
CA ILE A 135 -6.49 15.87 14.59
C ILE A 135 -5.13 15.58 15.24
N ARG A 136 -4.92 16.13 16.44
CA ARG A 136 -3.84 15.69 17.33
C ARG A 136 -4.24 14.36 17.96
N HIS A 137 -3.47 13.31 17.70
CA HIS A 137 -3.49 12.10 18.51
C HIS A 137 -2.88 12.44 19.89
N GLN A 138 -3.69 12.54 20.93
CA GLN A 138 -3.20 12.65 22.32
C GLN A 138 -3.05 11.25 22.91
N PRO A 139 -1.88 10.89 23.49
CA PRO A 139 -1.76 9.68 24.28
C PRO A 139 -2.45 9.88 25.63
N SER A 140 -3.24 8.88 26.03
CA SER A 140 -3.95 8.77 27.30
C SER A 140 -3.05 9.07 28.52
N ARG A 141 -3.34 10.16 29.24
CA ARG A 141 -2.91 10.33 30.64
C ARG A 141 -4.04 9.87 31.56
N ALA A 142 -3.83 8.75 32.23
CA ALA A 142 -4.58 8.40 33.42
C ALA A 142 -4.13 9.32 34.57
N ASN A 143 -4.96 10.29 34.95
CA ASN A 143 -4.88 10.97 36.24
C ASN A 143 -5.91 10.31 37.16
N HIS A 144 -5.46 9.78 38.30
CA HIS A 144 -6.29 9.77 39.49
C HIS A 144 -5.56 10.56 40.58
N GLU A 145 -5.99 11.81 40.75
CA GLU A 145 -5.70 12.62 41.92
C GLU A 145 -6.52 12.12 43.12
N ALA A 146 -5.97 12.33 44.31
CA ALA A 146 -6.60 12.96 45.49
C ALA A 146 -5.81 12.52 46.74
N ARG A 147 -5.53 13.33 47.77
CA ARG A 147 -5.73 14.74 48.12
C ARG A 147 -4.88 14.92 49.40
N GLY A 148 -4.26 16.08 49.57
CA GLY A 148 -3.69 16.45 50.87
C GLY A 148 -4.79 16.81 51.88
N LEU A 149 -4.60 16.37 53.12
CA LEU A 149 -4.73 17.12 54.38
C LEU A 149 -3.72 16.52 55.37
#